data_AF-A0A955KK11-F1
#
_entry.id   AF-A0A955KK11-F1
#
_cell.length_a   1.000
_cell.length_b   1.000
_cell.length_c   1.000
_cell.angle_alpha   90.00
_cell.angle_beta   90.00
_cell.angle_gamma   90.00
#
_symmetry.space_group_name_H-M   'P 1'
#
loop_
_entity.id
_entity.type
_entity.pdbx_description
1 polymer ?
#
loop_
_entity_poly.entity_id
_entity_poly.type
_entity_poly.pdbx_seq_one_letter_code
_entity_poly.pdbx_strand_id
1 'polypeptide(L)'
;SYIQAFKNDVSYATQWSELMTTDQRLQETTTDLIAFLNNEPLATDSNWWGCTAYEHNQCSQQGIRGVIENENDFVNVVEFWYQVRNNLFHAGKDPDSKRDEQLVAFAYNTLSVFMGKVLIAEMEQRTMVPSSWEDFEHRFFSGSAEAQVKTNKGTGCANVYELLFIDDAELPVLFEGTLIDRKYLVDKVVFHLINLYGDDDLFREEWDRVKSYARTPEQRDIIRQYFKPRDYFPFDDE
;
A
#
# COMPACT_ATOMS: atom_id res chain seq x y z
N SER A 1 -6.59 -5.20 -5.10
CA SER A 1 -6.25 -3.76 -5.22
C SER A 1 -5.58 -3.28 -3.93
N TYR A 2 -4.79 -2.22 -3.99
CA TYR A 2 -4.07 -1.65 -2.83
C TYR A 2 -5.00 -1.37 -1.64
N ILE A 3 -6.18 -0.80 -1.90
CA ILE A 3 -7.19 -0.52 -0.87
C ILE A 3 -7.66 -1.79 -0.12
N GLN A 4 -7.73 -2.94 -0.80
CA GLN A 4 -8.14 -4.19 -0.15
C GLN A 4 -7.01 -4.77 0.72
N ALA A 5 -5.76 -4.62 0.30
CA ALA A 5 -4.62 -4.95 1.16
C ALA A 5 -4.63 -4.06 2.41
N PHE A 6 -4.93 -2.77 2.22
CA PHE A 6 -5.05 -1.78 3.29
C PHE A 6 -6.13 -2.12 4.32
N LYS A 7 -7.33 -2.49 3.87
CA LYS A 7 -8.47 -2.89 4.72
C LYS A 7 -8.18 -4.13 5.57
N ASN A 8 -7.36 -5.05 5.07
CA ASN A 8 -7.13 -6.34 5.71
C ASN A 8 -5.92 -6.34 6.65
N ASP A 9 -5.15 -5.25 6.71
CA ASP A 9 -3.98 -5.19 7.56
C ASP A 9 -4.38 -4.78 8.99
N VAL A 10 -4.24 -5.72 9.92
CA VAL A 10 -4.59 -5.52 11.34
C VAL A 10 -3.71 -4.44 11.99
N SER A 11 -2.49 -4.21 11.48
CA SER A 11 -1.62 -3.16 12.02
C SER A 11 -2.21 -1.77 11.80
N TYR A 12 -2.78 -1.50 10.61
CA TYR A 12 -3.42 -0.22 10.32
C TYR A 12 -4.70 -0.01 11.12
N ALA A 13 -5.50 -1.07 11.32
CA ALA A 13 -6.67 -0.99 12.20
C ALA A 13 -6.28 -0.65 13.64
N THR A 14 -5.18 -1.25 14.13
CA THR A 14 -4.65 -0.97 15.48
C THR A 14 -4.17 0.49 15.61
N GLN A 15 -3.41 0.98 14.62
CA GLN A 15 -2.92 2.35 14.59
C GLN A 15 -4.06 3.36 14.46
N TRP A 16 -5.10 3.04 13.69
CA TRP A 16 -6.31 3.86 13.62
C TRP A 16 -7.01 3.96 14.98
N SER A 17 -7.21 2.85 15.68
CA SER A 17 -7.78 2.86 17.04
C SER A 17 -6.92 3.67 18.02
N GLU A 18 -5.61 3.56 17.95
CA GLU A 18 -4.71 4.39 18.77
C GLU A 18 -4.89 5.89 18.46
N LEU A 19 -5.00 6.26 17.18
CA LEU A 19 -5.30 7.63 16.78
C LEU A 19 -6.65 8.12 17.32
N MET A 20 -7.70 7.30 17.29
CA MET A 20 -9.00 7.67 17.87
C MET A 20 -8.89 8.01 19.35
N THR A 21 -8.00 7.33 20.09
CA THR A 21 -7.81 7.60 21.53
C THR A 21 -6.89 8.79 21.83
N THR A 22 -6.01 9.16 20.90
CA THR A 22 -4.95 10.15 21.14
C THR A 22 -5.18 11.48 20.44
N ASP A 23 -6.01 11.52 19.39
CA ASP A 23 -6.32 12.71 18.62
C ASP A 23 -7.81 13.08 18.77
N GLN A 24 -8.09 13.95 19.75
CA GLN A 24 -9.45 14.39 20.06
C GLN A 24 -10.17 15.01 18.85
N ARG A 25 -9.46 15.77 18.01
CA ARG A 25 -10.07 16.41 16.84
C ARG A 25 -10.48 15.38 15.79
N LEU A 26 -9.62 14.38 15.56
CA LEU A 26 -9.94 13.28 14.67
C LEU A 26 -11.12 12.46 15.21
N GLN A 27 -11.16 12.21 16.51
CA GLN A 27 -12.28 11.54 17.17
C GLN A 27 -13.58 12.30 16.91
N GLU A 28 -13.66 13.58 17.28
CA GLU A 28 -14.84 14.44 17.08
C GLU A 28 -15.28 14.45 15.61
N THR A 29 -14.33 14.61 14.68
CA THR A 29 -14.61 14.58 13.24
C THR A 29 -15.19 13.24 12.79
N THR A 30 -14.71 12.13 13.35
CA THR A 30 -15.18 10.78 13.03
C THR A 30 -16.56 10.52 13.63
N THR A 31 -16.82 10.97 14.85
CA THR A 31 -18.15 10.94 15.47
C THR A 31 -19.18 11.71 14.62
N ASP A 32 -18.82 12.91 14.16
CA ASP A 32 -19.66 13.74 13.30
C ASP A 32 -19.91 13.07 11.93
N LEU A 33 -18.89 12.45 11.35
CA LEU A 33 -19.02 11.66 10.12
C LEU A 33 -19.99 10.49 10.31
N ILE A 34 -19.86 9.73 11.41
CA ILE A 34 -20.75 8.60 11.71
C ILE A 34 -22.21 9.09 11.85
N ALA A 35 -22.43 10.17 12.59
CA ALA A 35 -23.74 10.79 12.71
C ALA A 35 -24.28 11.25 11.36
N PHE A 36 -23.44 11.84 10.52
CA PHE A 36 -23.81 12.25 9.17
C PHE A 36 -24.23 11.06 8.30
N LEU A 37 -23.42 9.99 8.23
CA LEU A 37 -23.72 8.81 7.42
C LEU A 37 -24.94 8.03 7.93
N ASN A 38 -25.21 8.02 9.24
CA ASN A 38 -26.44 7.42 9.78
C ASN A 38 -27.71 8.14 9.30
N ASN A 39 -27.62 9.45 9.03
CA ASN A 39 -28.73 10.22 8.47
C ASN A 39 -28.77 10.16 6.94
N GLU A 40 -27.61 10.20 6.29
CA GLU A 40 -27.47 10.21 4.84
C GLU A 40 -26.47 9.15 4.33
N PRO A 41 -26.83 7.86 4.39
CA PRO A 41 -25.92 6.76 4.03
C PRO A 41 -25.32 6.93 2.64
N LEU A 42 -24.03 6.67 2.51
CA LEU A 42 -23.34 6.81 1.24
C LEU A 42 -23.91 5.83 0.21
N ALA A 43 -24.33 6.35 -0.94
CA ALA A 43 -24.72 5.49 -2.05
C ALA A 43 -23.47 4.74 -2.54
N THR A 44 -23.54 3.41 -2.53
CA THR A 44 -22.47 2.54 -3.03
C THR A 44 -23.03 1.58 -4.04
N ASP A 45 -22.49 1.64 -5.24
CA ASP A 45 -22.73 0.67 -6.31
C ASP A 45 -21.93 -0.63 -6.07
N SER A 46 -21.03 -0.58 -5.08
CA SER A 46 -20.11 -1.63 -4.71
C SER A 46 -20.67 -2.49 -3.58
N ASN A 47 -20.47 -3.80 -3.71
CA ASN A 47 -20.82 -4.79 -2.69
C ASN A 47 -19.71 -4.92 -1.62
N TRP A 48 -18.72 -4.02 -1.59
CA TRP A 48 -17.52 -4.13 -0.74
C TRP A 48 -17.64 -3.40 0.61
N TRP A 49 -18.74 -2.70 0.85
CA TRP A 49 -19.02 -2.06 2.14
C TRP A 49 -19.23 -3.12 3.23
N GLY A 50 -18.51 -2.99 4.34
CA GLY A 50 -18.50 -3.98 5.42
C GLY A 50 -17.69 -5.25 5.12
N CYS A 51 -16.92 -5.27 4.03
CA CYS A 51 -16.20 -6.46 3.58
C CYS A 51 -14.70 -6.38 3.75
N THR A 52 -14.12 -7.43 4.31
CA THR A 52 -12.71 -7.80 4.08
C THR A 52 -12.58 -8.55 2.75
N ALA A 53 -11.38 -8.60 2.16
CA ALA A 53 -11.19 -9.31 0.89
C ALA A 53 -11.45 -10.83 0.99
N TYR A 54 -11.38 -11.39 2.21
CA TYR A 54 -11.58 -12.82 2.46
C TYR A 54 -13.06 -13.21 2.57
N GLU A 55 -13.95 -12.24 2.82
CA GLU A 55 -15.36 -12.48 3.15
C GLU A 55 -16.32 -11.99 2.07
N HIS A 56 -15.83 -11.73 0.85
CA HIS A 56 -16.66 -11.23 -0.26
C HIS A 56 -17.97 -12.02 -0.47
N ASN A 57 -17.94 -13.34 -0.32
CA ASN A 57 -19.12 -14.20 -0.51
C ASN A 57 -20.04 -14.26 0.72
N GLN A 58 -19.59 -13.73 1.86
CA GLN A 58 -20.29 -13.72 3.15
C GLN A 58 -20.76 -12.33 3.55
N CYS A 59 -20.34 -11.29 2.83
CA CYS A 59 -20.86 -9.95 3.00
C CYS A 59 -22.37 -9.95 2.82
N SER A 60 -23.08 -9.84 3.94
CA SER A 60 -24.52 -9.90 3.92
C SER A 60 -25.03 -8.76 3.03
N GLN A 61 -25.92 -9.09 2.09
CA GLN A 61 -26.70 -8.06 1.39
C GLN A 61 -27.66 -7.32 2.35
N GLN A 62 -27.59 -7.59 3.65
CA GLN A 62 -28.52 -7.17 4.70
C GLN A 62 -27.93 -6.12 5.65
N GLY A 63 -26.63 -5.81 5.57
CA GLY A 63 -26.04 -4.69 6.32
C GLY A 63 -26.45 -3.33 5.75
N ILE A 64 -26.58 -2.32 6.63
CA ILE A 64 -26.79 -0.93 6.19
C ILE A 64 -25.53 -0.51 5.42
N ARG A 65 -25.68 -0.31 4.11
CA ARG A 65 -24.56 0.10 3.26
C ARG A 65 -24.28 1.59 3.44
N GLY A 66 -23.02 1.98 3.33
CA GLY A 66 -22.66 3.39 3.34
C GLY A 66 -22.66 4.04 4.72
N VAL A 67 -22.63 3.24 5.80
CA VAL A 67 -22.51 3.72 7.19
C VAL A 67 -21.27 3.16 7.87
N ILE A 68 -20.72 3.93 8.81
CA ILE A 68 -19.63 3.51 9.70
C ILE A 68 -20.29 3.25 11.05
N GLU A 69 -20.12 2.04 11.62
CA GLU A 69 -20.87 1.66 12.82
C GLU A 69 -20.38 2.38 14.07
N ASN A 70 -19.06 2.56 14.18
CA ASN A 70 -18.41 3.22 15.30
C ASN A 70 -17.00 3.71 14.90
N GLU A 71 -16.35 4.46 15.80
CA GLU A 71 -15.03 5.06 15.55
C GLU A 71 -13.92 4.05 15.24
N ASN A 72 -14.06 2.80 15.69
CA ASN A 72 -13.07 1.72 15.45
C ASN A 72 -13.41 0.86 14.23
N ASP A 73 -14.46 1.19 13.48
CA ASP A 73 -14.85 0.48 12.26
C ASP A 73 -13.97 0.89 11.07
N PHE A 74 -12.68 0.58 11.20
CA PHE A 74 -11.63 0.98 10.26
C PHE A 74 -11.90 0.49 8.83
N VAL A 75 -12.47 -0.72 8.69
CA VAL A 75 -12.80 -1.29 7.38
C VAL A 75 -13.77 -0.40 6.61
N ASN A 76 -14.82 0.11 7.28
CA ASN A 76 -15.79 1.01 6.65
C ASN A 76 -15.28 2.45 6.54
N VAL A 77 -14.37 2.89 7.39
CA VAL A 77 -13.64 4.16 7.21
C VAL A 77 -12.81 4.15 5.92
N VAL A 78 -12.07 3.06 5.66
CA VAL A 78 -11.27 2.93 4.44
C VAL A 78 -12.17 2.83 3.20
N GLU A 79 -13.27 2.09 3.29
CA GLU A 79 -14.25 2.02 2.20
C GLU A 79 -14.88 3.39 1.95
N PHE A 80 -15.19 4.16 2.99
CA PHE A 80 -15.66 5.54 2.88
C PHE A 80 -14.68 6.41 2.06
N TRP A 81 -13.39 6.40 2.41
CA TRP A 81 -12.36 7.14 1.65
C TRP A 81 -12.32 6.72 0.18
N TYR A 82 -12.36 5.41 -0.06
CA TYR A 82 -12.33 4.85 -1.40
C TYR A 82 -13.55 5.27 -2.23
N GLN A 83 -14.75 5.23 -1.65
CA GLN A 83 -15.98 5.62 -2.33
C GLN A 83 -16.03 7.13 -2.59
N VAL A 84 -15.63 7.98 -1.64
CA VAL A 84 -15.55 9.43 -1.89
C VAL A 84 -14.58 9.72 -3.03
N ARG A 85 -13.40 9.10 -3.03
CA ARG A 85 -12.42 9.21 -4.12
C ARG A 85 -13.04 8.79 -5.45
N ASN A 86 -13.61 7.59 -5.54
CA ASN A 86 -14.17 7.08 -6.79
C ASN A 86 -15.34 7.95 -7.30
N ASN A 87 -16.18 8.42 -6.40
CA ASN A 87 -17.31 9.29 -6.74
C ASN A 87 -16.86 10.65 -7.29
N LEU A 88 -15.68 11.15 -6.88
CA LEU A 88 -15.07 12.35 -7.48
C LEU A 88 -14.59 12.10 -8.92
N PHE A 89 -14.07 10.90 -9.23
CA PHE A 89 -13.51 10.59 -10.55
C PHE A 89 -14.54 10.10 -11.58
N HIS A 90 -15.65 9.51 -11.14
CA HIS A 90 -16.67 8.95 -12.03
C HIS A 90 -17.89 9.87 -12.23
N ALA A 91 -17.79 11.15 -11.85
CA ALA A 91 -18.78 12.21 -12.11
C ALA A 91 -20.20 11.94 -11.56
N GLY A 92 -20.32 11.08 -10.54
CA GLY A 92 -21.61 10.82 -9.87
C GLY A 92 -22.04 11.91 -8.89
N LYS A 93 -21.16 12.87 -8.59
CA LYS A 93 -21.38 13.93 -7.61
C LYS A 93 -21.62 15.28 -8.25
N ASP A 94 -22.48 16.05 -7.60
CA ASP A 94 -22.77 17.42 -7.97
C ASP A 94 -21.89 18.34 -7.11
N PRO A 95 -20.94 19.10 -7.68
CA PRO A 95 -20.09 20.02 -6.91
C PRO A 95 -20.89 21.09 -6.17
N ASP A 96 -22.13 21.37 -6.59
CA ASP A 96 -23.04 22.31 -5.93
C ASP A 96 -23.88 21.65 -4.82
N SER A 97 -23.76 20.32 -4.66
CA SER A 97 -24.41 19.57 -3.58
C SER A 97 -23.66 19.74 -2.27
N LYS A 98 -24.30 20.37 -1.28
CA LYS A 98 -23.78 20.51 0.09
C LYS A 98 -23.42 19.17 0.73
N ARG A 99 -24.18 18.12 0.42
CA ARG A 99 -23.90 16.77 0.90
C ARG A 99 -22.53 16.30 0.40
N ASP A 100 -22.24 16.53 -0.89
CA ASP A 100 -21.00 16.09 -1.48
C ASP A 100 -19.80 16.89 -0.97
N GLU A 101 -19.98 18.20 -0.78
CA GLU A 101 -19.01 19.06 -0.10
C GLU A 101 -18.66 18.51 1.31
N GLN A 102 -19.68 18.17 2.11
CA GLN A 102 -19.48 17.63 3.46
C GLN A 102 -18.78 16.27 3.43
N LEU A 103 -19.17 15.36 2.54
CA LEU A 103 -18.51 14.06 2.39
C LEU A 103 -17.04 14.20 2.02
N VAL A 104 -16.70 15.13 1.12
CA VAL A 104 -15.31 15.41 0.75
C VAL A 104 -14.54 16.02 1.93
N ALA A 105 -15.15 16.94 2.68
CA ALA A 105 -14.53 17.52 3.87
C ALA A 105 -14.24 16.47 4.94
N PHE A 106 -15.18 15.57 5.23
CA PHE A 106 -14.95 14.46 6.16
C PHE A 106 -13.85 13.52 5.68
N ALA A 107 -13.86 13.13 4.39
CA ALA A 107 -12.82 12.28 3.82
C ALA A 107 -11.44 12.94 3.92
N TYR A 108 -11.33 14.22 3.56
CA TYR A 108 -10.08 14.97 3.70
C TYR A 108 -9.61 15.00 5.15
N ASN A 109 -10.45 15.44 6.09
CA ASN A 109 -10.05 15.62 7.49
C ASN A 109 -9.64 14.31 8.17
N THR A 110 -10.31 13.20 7.86
CA THR A 110 -9.97 11.89 8.43
C THR A 110 -8.74 11.28 7.75
N LEU A 111 -8.71 11.25 6.42
CA LEU A 111 -7.61 10.66 5.65
C LEU A 111 -6.31 11.45 5.83
N SER A 112 -6.34 12.79 5.91
CA SER A 112 -5.13 13.59 6.03
C SER A 112 -4.39 13.32 7.34
N VAL A 113 -5.12 13.13 8.44
CA VAL A 113 -4.52 12.80 9.74
C VAL A 113 -3.90 11.42 9.68
N PHE A 114 -4.62 10.46 9.13
CA PHE A 114 -4.13 9.09 8.98
C PHE A 114 -2.91 9.00 8.06
N MET A 115 -2.94 9.66 6.89
CA MET A 115 -1.80 9.80 5.99
C MET A 115 -0.59 10.40 6.72
N GLY A 116 -0.76 11.52 7.43
CA GLY A 116 0.35 12.21 8.08
C GLY A 116 0.94 11.45 9.27
N LYS A 117 0.09 10.86 10.12
CA LYS A 117 0.54 10.24 11.38
C LYS A 117 0.88 8.76 11.27
N VAL A 118 0.33 8.08 10.28
CA VAL A 118 0.53 6.63 10.09
C VAL A 118 1.34 6.37 8.84
N LEU A 119 0.80 6.71 7.67
CA LEU A 119 1.40 6.27 6.41
C LEU A 119 2.71 6.97 6.09
N ILE A 120 2.77 8.30 6.25
CA ILE A 120 4.00 9.05 6.06
C ILE A 120 5.01 8.67 7.14
N ALA A 121 4.61 8.52 8.40
CA ALA A 121 5.52 8.11 9.47
C ALA A 121 6.11 6.71 9.22
N GLU A 122 5.30 5.74 8.77
CA GLU A 122 5.75 4.42 8.36
C GLU A 122 6.66 4.49 7.13
N MET A 123 6.30 5.32 6.14
CA MET A 123 7.15 5.56 4.98
C MET A 123 8.49 6.18 5.39
N GLU A 124 8.51 7.18 6.27
CA GLU A 124 9.70 7.87 6.80
C GLU A 124 10.60 6.94 7.60
N GLN A 125 10.01 6.05 8.42
CA GLN A 125 10.76 4.99 9.09
C GLN A 125 11.37 3.99 8.11
N ARG A 126 10.76 3.82 6.93
CA ARG A 126 11.25 2.97 5.83
C ARG A 126 12.12 3.70 4.81
N THR A 127 12.13 5.04 4.79
CA THR A 127 12.80 5.81 3.74
C THR A 127 14.15 6.31 4.20
N MET A 128 15.17 6.00 3.40
CA MET A 128 16.35 6.83 3.32
C MET A 128 16.00 8.26 2.95
N VAL A 129 16.87 9.18 3.34
CA VAL A 129 16.85 10.58 2.89
C VAL A 129 16.63 10.60 1.36
N PRO A 130 15.62 11.34 0.84
CA PRO A 130 15.20 11.25 -0.56
C PRO A 130 16.34 11.40 -1.58
N SER A 131 17.34 12.23 -1.30
CA SER A 131 18.52 12.41 -2.17
C SER A 131 19.45 11.20 -2.21
N SER A 132 19.68 10.55 -1.06
CA SER A 132 20.44 9.29 -0.99
C SER A 132 19.67 8.18 -1.68
N TRP A 133 18.35 8.21 -1.56
CA TRP A 133 17.47 7.25 -2.21
C TRP A 133 17.38 7.46 -3.72
N GLU A 134 17.28 8.69 -4.23
CA GLU A 134 17.25 8.98 -5.66
C GLU A 134 18.57 8.57 -6.34
N ASP A 135 19.72 8.87 -5.71
CA ASP A 135 21.01 8.38 -6.20
C ASP A 135 21.06 6.85 -6.15
N PHE A 136 20.60 6.25 -5.06
CA PHE A 136 20.49 4.79 -4.97
C PHE A 136 19.58 4.20 -6.03
N GLU A 137 18.40 4.76 -6.26
CA GLU A 137 17.39 4.31 -7.21
C GLU A 137 17.91 4.43 -8.65
N HIS A 138 18.58 5.55 -8.97
CA HIS A 138 19.27 5.70 -10.25
C HIS A 138 20.40 4.68 -10.42
N ARG A 139 21.21 4.47 -9.38
CA ARG A 139 22.26 3.45 -9.38
C ARG A 139 21.68 2.03 -9.44
N PHE A 140 20.52 1.80 -8.84
CA PHE A 140 19.82 0.54 -8.75
C PHE A 140 19.36 0.09 -10.12
N PHE A 141 18.64 0.95 -10.85
CA PHE A 141 18.14 0.61 -12.18
C PHE A 141 19.24 0.61 -13.26
N SER A 142 20.35 1.30 -13.01
CA SER A 142 21.56 1.16 -13.84
C SER A 142 22.42 -0.05 -13.48
N GLY A 143 22.04 -0.87 -12.48
CA GLY A 143 22.81 -2.04 -12.04
C GLY A 143 24.11 -1.71 -11.30
N SER A 144 24.31 -0.46 -10.90
CA SER A 144 25.50 0.07 -10.23
C SER A 144 25.29 0.34 -8.73
N ALA A 145 24.12 0.04 -8.20
CA ALA A 145 23.86 0.06 -6.76
C ALA A 145 24.40 -1.21 -6.11
N GLU A 146 25.21 -1.01 -5.08
CA GLU A 146 25.64 -2.06 -4.17
C GLU A 146 25.21 -1.63 -2.76
N ALA A 147 24.52 -2.51 -2.04
CA ALA A 147 24.27 -2.33 -0.61
C ALA A 147 25.26 -3.17 0.20
N GLN A 148 25.62 -2.67 1.39
CA GLN A 148 26.44 -3.43 2.32
C GLN A 148 25.56 -4.43 3.07
N VAL A 149 25.76 -5.70 2.79
CA VAL A 149 25.04 -6.76 3.50
C VAL A 149 25.90 -7.22 4.66
N LYS A 150 25.37 -7.11 5.89
CA LYS A 150 25.98 -7.75 7.05
C LYS A 150 25.51 -9.19 7.11
N THR A 151 26.48 -10.09 7.05
CA THR A 151 26.24 -11.53 7.19
C THR A 151 26.92 -12.10 8.42
N ASN A 152 26.46 -13.27 8.85
CA ASN A 152 27.11 -14.06 9.90
C ASN A 152 28.59 -14.40 9.56
N LYS A 153 29.00 -14.23 8.29
CA LYS A 153 30.35 -14.50 7.77
C LYS A 153 31.17 -13.22 7.51
N GLY A 154 30.63 -12.03 7.79
CA GLY A 154 31.28 -10.74 7.54
C GLY A 154 30.42 -9.77 6.74
N THR A 155 31.01 -8.64 6.34
CA THR A 155 30.34 -7.63 5.48
C THR A 155 30.65 -7.93 4.01
N GLY A 156 29.62 -7.96 3.17
CA GLY A 156 29.74 -8.10 1.72
C GLY A 156 29.00 -6.99 0.98
N CYS A 157 29.14 -6.95 -0.34
CA CYS A 157 28.30 -6.14 -1.22
C CYS A 157 27.32 -7.06 -1.95
N ALA A 158 26.08 -6.60 -2.13
CA ALA A 158 25.09 -7.24 -2.98
C ALA A 158 24.41 -6.17 -3.84
N ASN A 159 24.19 -6.49 -5.12
CA ASN A 159 23.35 -5.66 -5.99
C ASN A 159 21.87 -5.88 -5.65
N VAL A 160 21.01 -5.03 -6.17
CA VAL A 160 19.60 -5.07 -5.80
C VAL A 160 18.91 -6.39 -6.12
N TYR A 161 19.16 -6.98 -7.28
CA TYR A 161 18.49 -8.22 -7.64
C TYR A 161 18.94 -9.35 -6.71
N GLU A 162 20.15 -9.30 -6.17
CA GLU A 162 20.59 -10.20 -5.10
C GLU A 162 19.82 -9.93 -3.81
N LEU A 163 19.68 -8.65 -3.41
CA LEU A 163 18.95 -8.25 -2.20
C LEU A 163 17.48 -8.72 -2.19
N LEU A 164 16.83 -8.79 -3.36
CA LEU A 164 15.46 -9.34 -3.48
C LEU A 164 15.33 -10.76 -2.93
N PHE A 165 16.42 -11.51 -2.90
CA PHE A 165 16.44 -12.93 -2.59
C PHE A 165 17.32 -13.29 -1.39
N ILE A 166 17.86 -12.29 -0.69
CA ILE A 166 18.51 -12.49 0.60
C ILE A 166 17.42 -12.78 1.65
N ASP A 167 17.71 -13.71 2.54
CA ASP A 167 16.82 -14.03 3.64
C ASP A 167 16.95 -13.00 4.76
N ASP A 168 16.03 -12.04 4.79
CA ASP A 168 15.93 -10.97 5.78
C ASP A 168 15.88 -11.47 7.22
N ALA A 169 15.38 -12.69 7.47
CA ALA A 169 15.32 -13.25 8.80
C ALA A 169 16.71 -13.53 9.39
N GLU A 170 17.71 -13.73 8.53
CA GLU A 170 19.09 -14.00 8.94
C GLU A 170 20.05 -12.83 8.67
N LEU A 171 19.71 -11.92 7.75
CA LEU A 171 20.65 -10.98 7.16
C LEU A 171 20.03 -9.58 6.98
N PRO A 172 20.13 -8.68 7.97
CA PRO A 172 19.64 -7.31 7.82
C PRO A 172 20.42 -6.59 6.71
N VAL A 173 19.69 -6.13 5.70
CA VAL A 173 20.24 -5.33 4.60
C VAL A 173 20.42 -3.90 5.11
N LEU A 174 21.65 -3.41 5.12
CA LEU A 174 21.95 -2.03 5.46
C LEU A 174 22.37 -1.28 4.21
N PHE A 175 21.70 -0.18 3.92
CA PHE A 175 22.19 0.79 2.95
C PHE A 175 22.50 2.09 3.67
N GLU A 176 23.72 2.59 3.51
CA GLU A 176 24.21 3.77 4.24
C GLU A 176 23.98 3.70 5.78
N GLY A 177 23.96 2.49 6.35
CA GLY A 177 23.73 2.27 7.78
C GLY A 177 22.26 2.23 8.21
N THR A 178 21.31 2.45 7.30
CA THR A 178 19.88 2.31 7.54
C THR A 178 19.39 0.93 7.10
N LEU A 179 18.57 0.31 7.94
CA LEU A 179 17.94 -0.97 7.65
C LEU A 179 16.93 -0.81 6.51
N ILE A 180 17.10 -1.59 5.45
CA ILE A 180 16.09 -1.73 4.40
C ILE A 180 15.33 -3.03 4.64
N ASP A 181 14.01 -2.92 4.76
CA ASP A 181 13.10 -4.06 4.70
C ASP A 181 13.00 -4.57 3.25
N ARG A 182 13.15 -5.87 3.03
CA ARG A 182 12.97 -6.47 1.70
C ARG A 182 11.60 -6.20 1.10
N LYS A 183 10.54 -6.07 1.91
CA LYS A 183 9.23 -5.66 1.39
C LYS A 183 9.33 -4.32 0.65
N TYR A 184 10.10 -3.39 1.20
CA TYR A 184 10.35 -2.10 0.56
C TYR A 184 11.14 -2.24 -0.75
N LEU A 185 12.17 -3.10 -0.80
CA LEU A 185 12.90 -3.38 -2.04
C LEU A 185 11.97 -3.98 -3.12
N VAL A 186 11.15 -4.95 -2.74
CA VAL A 186 10.16 -5.57 -3.62
C VAL A 186 9.19 -4.52 -4.16
N ASP A 187 8.59 -3.71 -3.29
CA ASP A 187 7.66 -2.65 -3.68
C ASP A 187 8.30 -1.68 -4.69
N LYS A 188 9.59 -1.36 -4.52
CA LYS A 188 10.34 -0.49 -5.42
C LYS A 188 10.63 -1.11 -6.79
N VAL A 189 11.04 -2.39 -6.83
CA VAL A 189 11.20 -3.11 -8.10
C VAL A 189 9.85 -3.21 -8.83
N VAL A 190 8.78 -3.56 -8.11
CA VAL A 190 7.43 -3.62 -8.67
C VAL A 190 7.01 -2.26 -9.23
N PHE A 191 7.20 -1.18 -8.49
CA PHE A 191 6.86 0.17 -8.93
C PHE A 191 7.62 0.57 -10.21
N HIS A 192 8.91 0.26 -10.28
CA HIS A 192 9.70 0.54 -11.48
C HIS A 192 9.24 -0.26 -12.69
N LEU A 193 9.02 -1.57 -12.53
CA LEU A 193 8.48 -2.40 -13.60
C LEU A 193 7.12 -1.87 -14.09
N ILE A 194 6.25 -1.40 -13.18
CA ILE A 194 4.98 -0.76 -13.55
C ILE A 194 5.22 0.55 -14.32
N ASN A 195 6.24 1.34 -14.00
CA ASN A 195 6.53 2.58 -14.73
C ASN A 195 7.17 2.34 -16.11
N LEU A 196 7.73 1.15 -16.35
CA LEU A 196 8.14 0.71 -17.68
C LEU A 196 6.93 0.26 -18.53
N TYR A 197 5.72 0.23 -17.97
CA TYR A 197 4.51 -0.13 -18.70
C TYR A 197 4.27 0.84 -19.86
N GLY A 198 4.34 0.31 -21.09
CA GLY A 198 4.30 1.08 -22.33
C GLY A 198 5.60 1.01 -23.15
N ASP A 199 6.68 0.50 -22.57
CA ASP A 199 7.92 0.12 -23.26
C ASP A 199 8.20 -1.37 -23.03
N ASP A 200 7.61 -2.20 -23.90
CA ASP A 200 7.63 -3.67 -23.77
C ASP A 200 9.06 -4.25 -23.78
N ASP A 201 9.99 -3.60 -24.48
CA ASP A 201 11.38 -4.06 -24.60
C ASP A 201 12.14 -3.81 -23.31
N LEU A 202 12.07 -2.57 -22.77
CA LEU A 202 12.71 -2.24 -21.48
C LEU A 202 12.11 -3.06 -20.34
N PHE A 203 10.78 -3.20 -20.32
CA PHE A 203 10.11 -4.02 -19.32
C PHE A 203 10.59 -5.47 -19.36
N ARG A 204 10.69 -6.07 -20.56
CA ARG A 204 11.14 -7.46 -20.71
C ARG A 204 12.60 -7.61 -20.28
N GLU A 205 13.47 -6.69 -20.67
CA GLU A 205 14.88 -6.70 -20.26
C GLU A 205 15.00 -6.68 -18.74
N GLU A 206 14.29 -5.77 -18.08
CA GLU A 206 14.33 -5.63 -16.63
C GLU A 206 13.72 -6.84 -15.91
N TRP A 207 12.63 -7.40 -16.45
CA TRP A 207 12.03 -8.62 -15.93
C TRP A 207 12.95 -9.84 -16.06
N ASP A 208 13.67 -9.98 -17.18
CA ASP A 208 14.63 -11.05 -17.39
C ASP A 208 15.82 -10.93 -16.42
N ARG A 209 16.25 -9.70 -16.08
CA ARG A 209 17.23 -9.47 -15.01
C ARG A 209 16.71 -10.01 -13.69
N VAL A 210 15.51 -9.62 -13.24
CA VAL A 210 14.92 -10.10 -11.97
C VAL A 210 14.91 -11.64 -11.91
N LYS A 211 14.46 -12.31 -12.98
CA LYS A 211 14.43 -13.78 -13.05
C LYS A 211 15.83 -14.41 -12.98
N SER A 212 16.83 -13.80 -13.61
CA SER A 212 18.19 -14.34 -13.65
C SER A 212 18.86 -14.46 -12.27
N TYR A 213 18.38 -13.68 -11.29
CA TYR A 213 18.88 -13.71 -9.91
C TYR A 213 18.11 -14.68 -8.99
N ALA A 214 16.94 -15.19 -9.41
CA ALA A 214 16.22 -16.26 -8.70
C ALA A 214 16.81 -17.65 -9.03
N ARG A 215 17.95 -17.96 -8.41
CA ARG A 215 18.75 -19.15 -8.67
C ARG A 215 18.20 -20.42 -8.02
N THR A 216 17.50 -20.30 -6.90
CA THR A 216 16.90 -21.46 -6.19
C THR A 216 15.39 -21.56 -6.42
N PRO A 217 14.78 -22.75 -6.24
CA PRO A 217 13.32 -22.91 -6.29
C PRO A 217 12.59 -21.95 -5.33
N GLU A 218 13.11 -21.77 -4.12
CA GLU A 218 12.52 -20.88 -3.11
C GLU A 218 12.54 -19.42 -3.59
N GLN A 219 13.63 -18.98 -4.23
CA GLN A 219 13.74 -17.64 -4.80
C GLN A 219 12.78 -17.42 -5.97
N ARG A 220 12.49 -18.46 -6.76
CA ARG A 220 11.47 -18.40 -7.82
C ARG A 220 10.06 -18.34 -7.24
N ASP A 221 9.80 -19.03 -6.13
CA ASP A 221 8.52 -18.94 -5.44
C ASP A 221 8.28 -17.55 -4.84
N ILE A 222 9.34 -16.88 -4.37
CA ILE A 222 9.30 -15.46 -4.00
C ILE A 222 8.85 -14.59 -5.19
N ILE A 223 9.42 -14.81 -6.39
CA ILE A 223 8.97 -14.07 -7.57
C ILE A 223 7.46 -14.25 -7.77
N ARG A 224 6.97 -15.51 -7.75
CA ARG A 224 5.55 -15.81 -7.93
C ARG A 224 4.67 -15.20 -6.84
N GLN A 225 5.17 -15.12 -5.61
CA GLN A 225 4.44 -14.56 -4.48
C GLN A 225 4.23 -13.06 -4.62
N TYR A 226 5.30 -12.33 -4.94
CA TYR A 226 5.33 -10.87 -4.92
C TYR A 226 4.98 -10.23 -6.27
N PHE A 227 5.33 -10.88 -7.38
CA PHE A 227 5.12 -10.38 -8.74
C PHE A 227 4.02 -11.18 -9.44
N LYS A 228 2.89 -11.40 -8.75
CA LYS A 228 1.79 -12.21 -9.28
C LYS A 228 1.40 -11.77 -10.69
N PRO A 229 1.29 -12.69 -11.68
CA PRO A 229 1.09 -12.35 -13.09
C PRO A 229 -0.22 -11.65 -13.44
N ARG A 230 -1.10 -11.35 -12.48
CA ARG A 230 -2.53 -11.35 -12.79
C ARG A 230 -3.09 -10.16 -13.55
N ASP A 231 -2.32 -9.08 -13.79
CA ASP A 231 -2.75 -8.01 -14.71
C ASP A 231 -1.60 -7.22 -15.37
N TYR A 232 -0.39 -7.23 -14.79
CA TYR A 232 0.71 -6.34 -15.21
C TYR A 232 1.91 -7.03 -15.88
N PHE A 233 2.04 -8.36 -15.77
CA PHE A 233 3.21 -9.11 -16.22
C PHE A 233 2.78 -10.20 -17.21
N PRO A 234 2.69 -9.90 -18.52
CA PRO A 234 2.13 -10.82 -19.52
C PRO A 234 3.04 -12.01 -19.87
N PHE A 235 4.20 -12.15 -19.21
CA PHE A 235 5.15 -13.23 -19.45
C PHE A 235 4.88 -14.35 -18.46
N ASP A 236 4.01 -15.30 -18.86
CA ASP A 236 3.75 -16.52 -18.10
C ASP A 236 5.04 -17.34 -17.88
N ASP A 237 5.11 -17.98 -16.70
CA ASP A 237 6.18 -18.86 -16.23
C ASP A 237 6.35 -20.10 -17.13
N GLU A 238 7.52 -20.24 -17.77
CA GLU A 238 8.18 -21.55 -17.96
C GLU A 238 9.13 -21.82 -16.78
#